data_AF-A0A662V7F9-F1
#
_entry.id   AF-A0A662V7F9-F1
#
_cell.length_a   1.000
_cell.length_b   1.000
_cell.length_c   1.000
_cell.angle_alpha   90.00
_cell.angle_beta   90.00
_cell.angle_gamma   90.00
#
_symmetry.space_group_name_H-M   'P 1'
#
loop_
_entity.id
_entity.type
_entity.pdbx_description
1 polymer ?
#
loop_
_entity_poly.entity_id
_entity_poly.type
_entity_poly.pdbx_seq_one_letter_code
_entity_poly.pdbx_strand_id
1 'polypeptide(L)'
;MLINNRSKTRYVLDELYGVFAFRYLSTSMLSIPHYWLKYCGDNIKEIEVMAFLSAIYDFQMRVSTLRNNFLNLCNVLIEDNLKLRDLMDRDVYLYILDKVLKRIRHIHRFDPEGLAIPWIIRAMYNLDLEEKVSRSSELDRTIITSIWNELSKYLDKMSGLEKKRVRNILPRPWSKSPFKRINLFLRWVVRDEYPDLGLWRSIDKSILKIPLGLEIARVGGRVFFGKDLEKNSVKDMELITKILRRINPLDPIKYDFVLSRPALLGICLSKQEYSHCWACPLKNICVVGSRINRYSNVLYTSLKEPLERRGIRKMIKIHNLAVKKLLAEISNIINYQYTDCRSDYAINHGLRPDIYCIDTQPLIGEVKVYAKYRQGPMQLKAYAEELYQQGLRNRPIGIIAYININQEDLQYINEAIQILNLRKYYKTIHILKYDYNKNMFKIIYNLKSS
;
A
#
# COMPACT_ATOMS: atom_id res chain seq x y z
N MET A 1 -20.18 -18.24 14.31
CA MET A 1 -20.09 -19.44 13.46
C MET A 1 -19.10 -19.32 12.28
N LEU A 2 -18.04 -18.49 12.30
CA LEU A 2 -17.27 -18.22 11.06
C LEU A 2 -15.73 -18.17 11.24
N ILE A 3 -15.15 -19.13 11.94
CA ILE A 3 -13.78 -19.57 11.64
C ILE A 3 -13.83 -21.09 11.68
N ASN A 4 -14.19 -21.73 10.56
CA ASN A 4 -14.36 -23.18 10.50
C ASN A 4 -13.06 -23.96 10.79
N ASN A 5 -11.90 -23.30 10.83
CA ASN A 5 -10.66 -23.88 11.36
C ASN A 5 -9.63 -22.78 11.71
N ARG A 6 -9.47 -22.44 12.99
CA ARG A 6 -8.53 -21.38 13.43
C ARG A 6 -7.08 -21.69 13.06
N SER A 7 -6.67 -22.96 13.17
CA SER A 7 -5.33 -23.42 12.81
C SER A 7 -5.05 -23.17 11.33
N LYS A 8 -5.99 -23.55 10.45
CA LYS A 8 -5.89 -23.28 9.01
C LYS A 8 -5.82 -21.79 8.69
N THR A 9 -6.65 -20.96 9.33
CA THR A 9 -6.61 -19.50 9.12
C THR A 9 -5.27 -18.92 9.54
N ARG A 10 -4.74 -19.32 10.70
CA ARG A 10 -3.43 -18.89 11.17
C ARG A 10 -2.34 -19.28 10.18
N TYR A 11 -2.29 -20.54 9.76
CA TYR A 11 -1.31 -21.05 8.80
C TYR A 11 -1.25 -20.21 7.53
N VAL A 12 -2.40 -19.95 6.89
CA VAL A 12 -2.46 -19.13 5.66
C VAL A 12 -1.97 -17.70 5.90
N LEU A 13 -2.33 -17.10 7.04
CA LEU A 13 -1.90 -15.74 7.36
C LEU A 13 -0.39 -15.68 7.69
N ASP A 14 0.17 -16.69 8.35
CA ASP A 14 1.59 -16.80 8.65
C ASP A 14 2.43 -17.01 7.38
N GLU A 15 1.98 -17.87 6.46
CA GLU A 15 2.64 -18.06 5.15
C GLU A 15 2.70 -16.74 4.36
N LEU A 16 1.56 -16.04 4.27
CA LEU A 16 1.48 -14.76 3.57
C LEU A 16 2.25 -13.65 4.29
N TYR A 17 2.34 -13.69 5.62
CA TYR A 17 3.20 -12.78 6.35
C TYR A 17 4.65 -12.87 5.87
N GLY A 18 5.19 -14.07 5.72
CA GLY A 18 6.55 -14.29 5.22
C GLY A 18 6.78 -13.68 3.83
N VAL A 19 5.77 -13.75 2.95
CA VAL A 19 5.83 -13.14 1.61
C VAL A 19 5.77 -11.61 1.68
N PHE A 20 4.85 -11.07 2.50
CA PHE A 20 4.55 -9.65 2.52
C PHE A 20 5.49 -8.83 3.41
N ALA A 21 6.10 -9.40 4.46
CA ALA A 21 6.94 -8.67 5.42
C ALA A 21 8.09 -7.94 4.73
N PHE A 22 8.80 -8.62 3.82
CA PHE A 22 9.89 -8.00 3.05
C PHE A 22 9.42 -6.89 2.12
N ARG A 23 8.21 -7.02 1.56
CA ARG A 23 7.62 -6.03 0.64
C ARG A 23 7.04 -4.83 1.39
N TYR A 24 6.52 -5.06 2.59
CA TYR A 24 5.87 -4.05 3.41
C TYR A 24 6.79 -2.86 3.68
N LEU A 25 8.06 -3.12 4.08
CA LEU A 25 8.99 -2.05 4.39
C LEU A 25 9.18 -1.11 3.20
N SER A 26 9.33 -1.66 1.99
CA SER A 26 9.51 -0.89 0.76
C SER A 26 8.31 -0.06 0.31
N THR A 27 7.12 -0.29 0.89
CA THR A 27 5.85 0.38 0.55
C THR A 27 5.22 1.09 1.75
N SER A 28 5.95 1.21 2.86
CA SER A 28 5.48 1.78 4.13
C SER A 28 6.33 2.96 4.59
N MET A 29 5.72 3.88 5.32
CA MET A 29 6.45 4.92 6.08
C MET A 29 7.39 4.33 7.15
N LEU A 30 7.21 3.05 7.54
CA LEU A 30 8.16 2.33 8.41
C LEU A 30 9.59 2.27 7.82
N SER A 31 9.76 2.43 6.51
CA SER A 31 11.09 2.53 5.91
C SER A 31 11.89 3.76 6.37
N ILE A 32 11.23 4.81 6.85
CA ILE A 32 11.88 6.04 7.30
C ILE A 32 12.65 5.83 8.61
N PRO A 33 12.06 5.33 9.71
CA PRO A 33 12.82 5.02 10.91
C PRO A 33 13.88 3.94 10.67
N HIS A 34 13.63 2.95 9.79
CA HIS A 34 14.67 1.99 9.36
C HIS A 34 15.84 2.64 8.63
N TYR A 35 15.57 3.67 7.81
CA TYR A 35 16.61 4.45 7.17
C TYR A 35 17.39 5.26 8.23
N TRP A 36 16.67 5.93 9.14
CA TRP A 36 17.25 6.73 10.21
C TRP A 36 18.12 5.91 11.17
N LEU A 37 17.74 4.65 11.43
CA LEU A 37 18.48 3.71 12.29
C LEU A 37 19.94 3.56 11.90
N LYS A 38 20.24 3.68 10.61
CA LYS A 38 21.60 3.56 10.07
C LYS A 38 22.52 4.73 10.44
N TYR A 39 21.95 5.85 10.91
CA TYR A 39 22.65 7.11 11.14
C TYR A 39 22.50 7.66 12.57
N CYS A 40 21.51 7.21 13.33
CA CYS A 40 21.28 7.69 14.70
C CYS A 40 22.16 7.01 15.76
N GLY A 41 22.86 5.92 15.41
CA GLY A 41 23.58 5.07 16.37
C GLY A 41 22.62 4.36 17.33
N ASP A 42 23.08 4.07 18.55
CA ASP A 42 22.30 3.33 19.56
C ASP A 42 21.24 4.17 20.30
N ASN A 43 20.93 5.38 19.82
CA ASN A 43 19.94 6.25 20.45
C ASN A 43 18.51 5.81 20.10
N ILE A 44 17.93 4.95 20.95
CA ILE A 44 16.56 4.45 20.82
C ILE A 44 15.53 5.59 20.73
N LYS A 45 15.74 6.69 21.46
CA LYS A 45 14.79 7.81 21.51
C LYS A 45 14.68 8.53 20.16
N GLU A 46 15.79 8.70 19.44
CA GLU A 46 15.78 9.24 18.07
C GLU A 46 14.91 8.38 17.14
N ILE A 47 14.96 7.06 17.28
CA ILE A 47 14.19 6.14 16.45
C ILE A 47 12.73 6.09 16.84
N GLU A 48 12.42 6.13 18.13
CA GLU A 48 11.05 6.26 18.63
C GLU A 48 10.38 7.53 18.08
N VAL A 49 11.07 8.67 18.13
CA VAL A 49 10.57 9.96 17.62
C VAL A 49 10.37 9.90 16.10
N MET A 50 11.34 9.36 15.35
CA MET A 50 11.19 9.19 13.90
C MET A 50 10.04 8.27 13.54
N ALA A 51 9.86 7.17 14.28
CA ALA A 51 8.76 6.23 14.09
C ALA A 51 7.41 6.90 14.36
N PHE A 52 7.31 7.69 15.42
CA PHE A 52 6.10 8.44 15.76
C PHE A 52 5.74 9.47 14.68
N LEU A 53 6.72 10.29 14.25
CA LEU A 53 6.52 11.25 13.17
C LEU A 53 6.09 10.55 11.87
N SER A 54 6.77 9.46 11.51
CA SER A 54 6.44 8.69 10.30
C SER A 54 5.02 8.13 10.34
N ALA A 55 4.55 7.64 11.50
CA ALA A 55 3.21 7.12 11.66
C ALA A 55 2.14 8.23 11.67
N ILE A 56 2.39 9.35 12.33
CA ILE A 56 1.40 10.43 12.47
C ILE A 56 1.19 11.23 11.18
N TYR A 57 2.22 11.30 10.32
CA TYR A 57 2.13 11.89 8.99
C TYR A 57 1.61 10.92 7.92
N ASP A 58 1.43 9.62 8.21
CA ASP A 58 0.91 8.62 7.25
C ASP A 58 -0.61 8.72 7.02
N PHE A 59 -1.06 9.77 6.33
CA PHE A 59 -2.46 9.91 5.93
C PHE A 59 -2.71 10.89 4.77
N GLN A 60 -3.75 10.62 3.98
CA GLN A 60 -4.30 11.54 2.96
C GLN A 60 -3.29 12.07 1.92
N MET A 61 -2.12 11.45 1.85
CA MET A 61 -1.08 11.59 0.84
C MET A 61 -0.63 10.21 0.41
N ARG A 62 -0.01 10.14 -0.77
CA ARG A 62 0.62 8.92 -1.24
C ARG A 62 1.83 8.59 -0.36
N VAL A 63 1.97 7.33 0.03
CA VAL A 63 3.07 6.89 0.91
C VAL A 63 4.42 7.13 0.24
N SER A 64 4.51 6.92 -1.08
CA SER A 64 5.72 7.22 -1.86
C SER A 64 6.16 8.69 -1.75
N THR A 65 5.20 9.62 -1.81
CA THR A 65 5.46 11.06 -1.64
C THR A 65 5.92 11.37 -0.22
N LEU A 66 5.23 10.86 0.79
CA LEU A 66 5.59 11.07 2.19
C LEU A 66 6.99 10.53 2.50
N ARG A 67 7.31 9.33 2.00
CA ARG A 67 8.63 8.73 2.15
C ARG A 67 9.70 9.61 1.52
N ASN A 68 9.50 10.08 0.30
CA ASN A 68 10.44 10.99 -0.35
C ASN A 68 10.66 12.27 0.48
N ASN A 69 9.58 12.85 1.00
CA ASN A 69 9.67 14.07 1.80
C ASN A 69 10.48 13.85 3.09
N PHE A 70 10.17 12.78 3.82
CA PHE A 70 10.88 12.44 5.06
C PHE A 70 12.31 11.95 4.83
N LEU A 71 12.60 11.26 3.73
CA LEU A 71 13.97 10.93 3.34
C LEU A 71 14.79 12.19 3.07
N ASN A 72 14.22 13.21 2.40
CA ASN A 72 14.91 14.48 2.21
C ASN A 72 15.17 15.20 3.54
N LEU A 73 14.23 15.16 4.49
CA LEU A 73 14.47 15.64 5.86
C LEU A 73 15.63 14.90 6.52
N CYS A 74 15.64 13.56 6.47
CA CYS A 74 16.74 12.76 7.02
C CYS A 74 18.08 13.10 6.36
N ASN A 75 18.10 13.21 5.03
CA ASN A 75 19.34 13.48 4.29
C ASN A 75 19.93 14.85 4.65
N VAL A 76 19.09 15.89 4.73
CA VAL A 76 19.56 17.23 5.13
C VAL A 76 20.10 17.21 6.56
N LEU A 77 19.44 16.51 7.49
CA LEU A 77 19.96 16.34 8.85
C LEU A 77 21.31 15.62 8.86
N ILE A 78 21.48 14.57 8.06
CA ILE A 78 22.74 13.81 7.96
C ILE A 78 23.85 14.69 7.38
N GLU A 79 23.58 15.41 6.30
CA GLU A 79 24.53 16.31 5.64
C GLU A 79 25.05 17.40 6.58
N ASP A 80 24.19 17.90 7.47
CA ASP A 80 24.52 18.94 8.45
C ASP A 80 24.97 18.37 9.81
N ASN A 81 25.10 17.04 9.93
CA ASN A 81 25.44 16.34 11.16
C ASN A 81 24.53 16.69 12.37
N LEU A 82 23.23 16.81 12.10
CA LEU A 82 22.19 17.10 13.09
C LEU A 82 21.37 15.86 13.45
N LYS A 83 20.77 15.90 14.63
CA LYS A 83 19.86 14.90 15.19
C LYS A 83 18.44 15.48 15.27
N LEU A 84 17.42 14.64 15.47
CA LEU A 84 16.03 15.12 15.56
C LEU A 84 15.81 16.06 16.74
N ARG A 85 16.50 15.81 17.87
CA ARG A 85 16.42 16.69 19.04
C ARG A 85 16.79 18.14 18.72
N ASP A 86 17.68 18.36 17.76
CA ASP A 86 18.17 19.69 17.40
C ASP A 86 17.08 20.52 16.70
N LEU A 87 16.10 19.84 16.07
CA LEU A 87 14.93 20.48 15.46
C LEU A 87 13.94 21.07 16.48
N MET A 88 14.16 20.88 17.78
CA MET A 88 13.40 21.60 18.80
C MET A 88 13.77 23.09 18.86
N ASP A 89 15.00 23.42 18.46
CA ASP A 89 15.43 24.81 18.30
C ASP A 89 14.78 25.40 17.04
N ARG A 90 14.20 26.59 17.18
CA ARG A 90 13.41 27.20 16.12
C ARG A 90 14.29 27.64 14.96
N ASP A 91 15.47 28.20 15.25
CA ASP A 91 16.35 28.76 14.23
C ASP A 91 17.02 27.62 13.45
N VAL A 92 17.43 26.56 14.15
CA VAL A 92 17.90 25.31 13.52
C VAL A 92 16.81 24.71 12.64
N TYR A 93 15.56 24.63 13.12
CA TYR A 93 14.47 24.06 12.33
C TYR A 93 14.19 24.87 11.06
N LEU A 94 14.14 26.21 11.15
CA LEU A 94 13.89 27.07 9.98
C LEU A 94 15.00 26.95 8.94
N TYR A 95 16.25 26.84 9.39
CA TYR A 95 17.40 26.58 8.52
C TYR A 95 17.27 25.24 7.77
N ILE A 96 16.93 24.16 8.48
CA ILE A 96 16.74 22.84 7.88
C ILE A 96 15.53 22.81 6.95
N LEU A 97 14.44 23.48 7.34
CA LEU A 97 13.23 23.56 6.53
C LEU A 97 13.52 24.21 5.18
N ASP A 98 14.27 25.32 5.13
CA ASP A 98 14.66 25.98 3.88
C ASP A 98 15.40 25.02 2.94
N LYS A 99 16.40 24.29 3.47
CA LYS A 99 17.14 23.27 2.71
C LYS A 99 16.25 22.15 2.20
N VAL A 100 15.33 21.65 3.02
CA VAL A 100 14.39 20.59 2.64
C VAL A 100 13.44 21.09 1.56
N LEU A 101 12.85 22.28 1.70
CA LEU A 101 11.90 22.84 0.74
C LEU A 101 12.54 23.24 -0.60
N LYS A 102 13.86 23.36 -0.69
CA LYS A 102 14.59 23.42 -1.97
C LYS A 102 14.56 22.08 -2.74
N ARG A 103 14.35 20.95 -2.05
CA ARG A 103 14.33 19.59 -2.64
C ARG A 103 12.92 19.06 -2.85
N ILE A 104 11.95 19.52 -2.06
CA ILE A 104 10.56 19.05 -2.10
C ILE A 104 9.59 20.21 -2.08
N ARG A 105 8.39 20.02 -2.64
CA ARG A 105 7.38 21.08 -2.70
C ARG A 105 6.78 21.45 -1.34
N HIS A 106 6.59 20.47 -0.47
CA HIS A 106 6.01 20.63 0.88
C HIS A 106 6.20 19.34 1.67
N ILE A 107 6.21 19.41 3.00
CA ILE A 107 6.28 18.26 3.89
C ILE A 107 4.99 17.45 3.85
N HIS A 108 3.86 18.10 4.16
CA HIS A 108 2.54 17.46 4.20
C HIS A 108 1.43 18.40 3.74
N ARG A 109 0.38 17.91 3.07
CA ARG A 109 -0.73 18.77 2.60
C ARG A 109 -1.46 19.51 3.74
N PHE A 110 -1.43 18.95 4.96
CA PHE A 110 -2.03 19.57 6.16
C PHE A 110 -1.03 20.34 7.02
N ASP A 111 0.26 20.16 6.74
CA ASP A 111 1.38 20.84 7.38
C ASP A 111 2.51 21.08 6.36
N PRO A 112 2.31 22.01 5.40
CA PRO A 112 3.18 22.14 4.24
C PRO A 112 4.62 22.51 4.59
N GLU A 113 4.78 23.31 5.63
CA GLU A 113 6.05 23.82 6.16
C GLU A 113 6.55 22.99 7.36
N GLY A 114 5.89 21.88 7.67
CA GLY A 114 6.27 21.02 8.80
C GLY A 114 6.23 21.71 10.17
N LEU A 115 5.49 22.80 10.34
CA LEU A 115 5.53 23.61 11.57
C LEU A 115 5.05 22.86 12.80
N ALA A 116 4.37 21.70 12.66
CA ALA A 116 4.04 20.85 13.79
C ALA A 116 5.24 20.00 14.26
N ILE A 117 6.25 19.76 13.42
CA ILE A 117 7.38 18.85 13.69
C ILE A 117 8.14 19.26 14.96
N PRO A 118 8.63 20.51 15.12
CA PRO A 118 9.40 20.90 16.31
C PRO A 118 8.64 20.67 17.61
N TRP A 119 7.33 20.94 17.59
CA TRP A 119 6.45 20.79 18.75
C TRP A 119 6.20 19.33 19.09
N ILE A 120 5.97 18.49 18.08
CA ILE A 120 5.78 17.04 18.27
C ILE A 120 7.09 16.42 18.79
N ILE A 121 8.24 16.78 18.21
CA ILE A 121 9.57 16.34 18.69
C ILE A 121 9.75 16.73 20.14
N ARG A 122 9.49 18.01 20.49
CA ARG A 122 9.59 18.51 21.87
C ARG A 122 8.74 17.71 22.84
N ALA A 123 7.48 17.46 22.49
CA ALA A 123 6.59 16.66 23.33
C ALA A 123 7.09 15.23 23.50
N MET A 124 7.53 14.59 22.41
CA MET A 124 8.06 13.21 22.46
C MET A 124 9.34 13.10 23.30
N TYR A 125 10.25 14.08 23.22
CA TYR A 125 11.50 14.08 24.00
C TYR A 125 11.29 14.33 25.50
N ASN A 126 10.25 15.08 25.87
CA ASN A 126 9.91 15.35 27.27
C ASN A 126 9.07 14.25 27.93
N LEU A 127 8.68 13.22 27.17
CA LEU A 127 7.84 12.13 27.65
C LEU A 127 8.57 10.79 27.54
N ASP A 128 8.56 10.03 28.63
CA ASP A 128 8.69 8.58 28.54
C ASP A 128 7.30 7.98 28.24
N LEU A 129 7.05 7.67 26.97
CA LEU A 129 5.76 7.15 26.56
C LEU A 129 5.59 5.69 26.94
N GLU A 130 6.65 4.88 26.90
CA GLU A 130 6.60 3.47 27.28
C GLU A 130 6.18 3.34 28.75
N GLU A 131 6.84 4.09 29.64
CA GLU A 131 6.50 4.09 31.07
C GLU A 131 5.05 4.53 31.29
N LYS A 132 4.60 5.58 30.60
CA LYS A 132 3.24 6.12 30.74
C LYS A 132 2.17 5.12 30.32
N VAL A 133 2.41 4.34 29.27
CA VAL A 133 1.39 3.42 28.74
C VAL A 133 1.47 2.03 29.37
N SER A 134 2.61 1.64 29.96
CA SER A 134 2.79 0.34 30.62
C SER A 134 1.73 0.03 31.69
N ARG A 135 1.15 1.08 32.29
CA ARG A 135 0.10 1.00 33.32
C ARG A 135 -1.34 1.16 32.78
N SER A 136 -1.53 1.22 31.46
CA SER A 136 -2.82 1.54 30.83
C SER A 136 -3.38 0.39 29.98
N SER A 137 -4.70 0.17 30.08
CA SER A 137 -5.44 -0.73 29.18
C SER A 137 -5.78 -0.08 27.82
N GLU A 138 -5.67 1.24 27.72
CA GLU A 138 -5.96 2.03 26.51
C GLU A 138 -4.71 2.76 26.01
N LEU A 139 -3.70 1.99 25.58
CA LEU A 139 -2.40 2.50 25.13
C LEU A 139 -2.52 3.69 24.16
N ASP A 140 -3.36 3.56 23.13
CA ASP A 140 -3.53 4.55 22.07
C ASP A 140 -4.07 5.89 22.59
N ARG A 141 -5.07 5.83 23.49
CA ARG A 141 -5.65 7.01 24.13
C ARG A 141 -4.68 7.64 25.13
N THR A 142 -3.93 6.83 25.89
CA THR A 142 -2.94 7.33 26.84
C THR A 142 -1.78 8.05 26.15
N ILE A 143 -1.26 7.54 25.03
CA ILE A 143 -0.22 8.23 24.23
C ILE A 143 -0.71 9.60 23.81
N ILE A 144 -1.85 9.65 23.13
CA ILE A 144 -2.32 10.91 22.55
C ILE A 144 -2.65 11.93 23.64
N THR A 145 -3.22 11.49 24.77
CA THR A 145 -3.51 12.36 25.91
C THR A 145 -2.23 12.91 26.53
N SER A 146 -1.21 12.07 26.72
CA SER A 146 0.09 12.50 27.26
C SER A 146 0.77 13.54 26.37
N ILE A 147 0.75 13.34 25.05
CA ILE A 147 1.32 14.29 24.09
C ILE A 147 0.56 15.63 24.13
N TRP A 148 -0.78 15.61 24.14
CA TRP A 148 -1.55 16.86 24.23
C TRP A 148 -1.35 17.60 25.56
N ASN A 149 -1.21 16.86 26.68
CA ASN A 149 -0.91 17.44 27.98
C ASN A 149 0.49 18.04 28.04
N GLU A 150 1.46 17.47 27.32
CA GLU A 150 2.79 18.07 27.22
C GLU A 150 2.78 19.32 26.34
N LEU A 151 2.09 19.25 25.19
CA LEU A 151 1.96 20.40 24.28
C LEU A 151 1.20 21.57 24.90
N SER A 152 0.27 21.32 25.82
CA SER A 152 -0.52 22.38 26.47
C SER A 152 0.37 23.39 27.22
N LYS A 153 1.50 22.93 27.78
CA LYS A 153 2.51 23.75 28.46
C LYS A 153 3.17 24.80 27.57
N TYR A 154 3.06 24.63 26.25
CA TYR A 154 3.75 25.46 25.26
C TYR A 154 2.79 26.25 24.37
N LEU A 155 1.48 26.20 24.61
CA LEU A 155 0.50 26.86 23.76
C LEU A 155 0.76 28.35 23.63
N ASP A 156 1.17 29.05 24.69
CA ASP A 156 1.42 30.50 24.62
C ASP A 156 2.67 30.85 23.81
N LYS A 157 3.58 29.89 23.60
CA LYS A 157 4.78 30.04 22.77
C LYS A 157 4.53 29.71 21.28
N MET A 158 3.41 29.07 20.97
CA MET A 158 3.04 28.73 19.59
C MET A 158 2.28 29.88 18.92
N SER A 159 2.66 30.20 17.69
CA SER A 159 1.83 31.01 16.80
C SER A 159 0.49 30.35 16.50
N GLY A 160 -0.50 31.14 16.07
CA GLY A 160 -1.81 30.62 15.66
C GLY A 160 -1.71 29.58 14.53
N LEU A 161 -0.74 29.75 13.62
CA LEU A 161 -0.52 28.81 12.52
C LEU A 161 0.05 27.47 13.03
N GLU A 162 1.05 27.49 13.91
CA GLU A 162 1.62 26.27 14.51
C GLU A 162 0.56 25.48 15.28
N LYS A 163 -0.25 26.14 16.12
CA LYS A 163 -1.40 25.51 16.81
C LYS A 163 -2.33 24.80 15.83
N LYS A 164 -2.62 25.44 14.69
CA LYS A 164 -3.45 24.86 13.64
C LYS A 164 -2.77 23.65 12.98
N ARG A 165 -1.47 23.69 12.70
CA ARG A 165 -0.72 22.58 12.11
C ARG A 165 -0.69 21.37 13.04
N VAL A 166 -0.34 21.58 14.32
CA VAL A 166 -0.37 20.54 15.36
C VAL A 166 -1.75 19.88 15.43
N ARG A 167 -2.83 20.67 15.46
CA ARG A 167 -4.21 20.14 15.46
C ARG A 167 -4.61 19.36 14.21
N ASN A 168 -4.02 19.66 13.06
CA ASN A 168 -4.31 18.93 11.82
C ASN A 168 -3.59 17.58 11.77
N ILE A 169 -2.39 17.50 12.36
CA ILE A 169 -1.54 16.30 12.36
C ILE A 169 -1.90 15.37 13.51
N LEU A 170 -2.05 15.88 14.75
CA LEU A 170 -2.39 15.06 15.90
C LEU A 170 -3.90 14.87 16.05
N PRO A 171 -4.39 13.63 16.20
CA PRO A 171 -5.78 13.38 16.52
C PRO A 171 -6.10 13.91 17.94
N ARG A 172 -7.36 14.25 18.18
CA ARG A 172 -7.80 14.67 19.52
C ARG A 172 -8.08 13.45 20.40
N PRO A 173 -7.71 13.48 21.71
CA PRO A 173 -7.96 12.36 22.63
C PRO A 173 -9.44 11.97 22.76
N TRP A 174 -10.35 12.94 22.68
CA TRP A 174 -11.79 12.72 22.77
C TRP A 174 -12.46 12.40 21.42
N SER A 175 -11.69 12.22 20.35
CA SER A 175 -12.26 11.83 19.06
C SER A 175 -12.77 10.40 19.09
N LYS A 176 -13.85 10.12 18.35
CA LYS A 176 -14.39 8.76 18.15
C LYS A 176 -13.62 7.96 17.07
N SER A 177 -12.37 8.34 16.82
CA SER A 177 -11.50 7.71 15.82
C SER A 177 -10.91 6.40 16.35
N PRO A 178 -10.69 5.37 15.50
CA PRO A 178 -9.98 4.16 15.90
C PRO A 178 -8.46 4.35 16.08
N PHE A 179 -7.99 5.59 16.16
CA PHE A 179 -6.58 5.99 16.33
C PHE A 179 -5.59 5.21 15.45
N LYS A 180 -5.96 4.94 14.18
CA LYS A 180 -5.15 4.17 13.21
C LYS A 180 -3.66 4.47 13.30
N ARG A 181 -3.29 5.75 13.27
CA ARG A 181 -1.88 6.20 13.25
C ARG A 181 -1.14 5.92 14.56
N ILE A 182 -1.81 6.04 15.70
CA ILE A 182 -1.22 5.69 17.01
C ILE A 182 -1.10 4.17 17.13
N ASN A 183 -2.11 3.42 16.70
CA ASN A 183 -2.07 1.97 16.67
C ASN A 183 -0.99 1.44 15.70
N LEU A 184 -0.71 2.17 14.62
CA LEU A 184 0.39 1.87 13.69
C LEU A 184 1.76 2.13 14.34
N PHE A 185 1.91 3.25 15.05
CA PHE A 185 3.11 3.54 15.84
C PHE A 185 3.35 2.47 16.91
N LEU A 186 2.34 2.16 17.73
CA LEU A 186 2.39 1.13 18.77
C LEU A 186 2.80 -0.22 18.20
N ARG A 187 2.22 -0.62 17.07
CA ARG A 187 2.65 -1.82 16.34
C ARG A 187 4.15 -1.80 16.09
N TRP A 188 4.67 -0.71 15.52
CA TRP A 188 6.07 -0.61 15.13
C TRP A 188 7.03 -0.66 16.30
N VAL A 189 6.71 0.00 17.42
CA VAL A 189 7.62 0.09 18.56
C VAL A 189 7.50 -1.06 19.56
N VAL A 190 6.34 -1.72 19.67
CA VAL A 190 6.14 -2.83 20.62
C VAL A 190 6.48 -4.20 20.01
N ARG A 191 6.17 -4.42 18.73
CA ARG A 191 6.49 -5.71 18.10
C ARG A 191 7.97 -5.81 17.79
N ASP A 192 8.55 -6.97 18.09
CA ASP A 192 9.98 -7.26 17.98
C ASP A 192 10.33 -8.21 16.83
N GLU A 193 9.36 -8.57 15.98
CA GLU A 193 9.61 -9.28 14.73
C GLU A 193 9.71 -8.33 13.52
N TYR A 194 10.64 -8.65 12.60
CA TYR A 194 10.78 -7.94 11.34
C TYR A 194 9.45 -7.90 10.57
N PRO A 195 8.99 -6.74 10.08
CA PRO A 195 9.76 -5.51 9.85
C PRO A 195 9.65 -4.45 10.95
N ASP A 196 8.99 -4.74 12.08
CA ASP A 196 8.80 -3.77 13.15
C ASP A 196 10.10 -3.57 13.98
N LEU A 197 10.14 -2.54 14.83
CA LEU A 197 11.38 -2.03 15.44
C LEU A 197 11.68 -2.63 16.82
N GLY A 198 10.66 -3.05 17.57
CA GLY A 198 10.83 -3.67 18.89
C GLY A 198 11.58 -2.80 19.90
N LEU A 199 11.27 -1.50 19.95
CA LEU A 199 11.91 -0.55 20.86
C LEU A 199 11.41 -0.73 22.30
N TRP A 200 10.11 -0.96 22.48
CA TRP A 200 9.44 -1.04 23.78
C TRP A 200 9.30 -2.50 24.21
N ARG A 201 9.70 -2.81 25.46
CA ARG A 201 9.81 -4.18 25.99
C ARG A 201 8.85 -4.46 27.15
N SER A 202 8.33 -3.41 27.78
CA SER A 202 7.40 -3.52 28.92
C SER A 202 5.94 -3.75 28.50
N ILE A 203 5.63 -3.74 27.21
CA ILE A 203 4.26 -3.88 26.68
C ILE A 203 4.11 -5.20 25.94
N ASP A 204 3.08 -5.96 26.31
CA ASP A 204 2.76 -7.22 25.65
C ASP A 204 2.10 -6.97 24.26
N LYS A 205 2.59 -7.65 23.21
CA LYS A 205 2.02 -7.56 21.84
C LYS A 205 0.54 -7.96 21.79
N SER A 206 0.08 -8.81 22.69
CA SER A 206 -1.30 -9.33 22.76
C SER A 206 -2.36 -8.25 23.04
N ILE A 207 -1.97 -7.13 23.67
CA ILE A 207 -2.90 -6.02 23.99
C ILE A 207 -3.03 -4.99 22.87
N LEU A 208 -2.20 -5.09 21.82
CA LEU A 208 -2.22 -4.18 20.69
C LEU A 208 -3.53 -4.26 19.90
N LYS A 209 -3.93 -3.12 19.32
CA LYS A 209 -5.10 -2.96 18.46
C LYS A 209 -4.69 -2.84 17.01
N ILE A 210 -5.50 -3.36 16.09
CA ILE A 210 -5.19 -3.26 14.66
C ILE A 210 -5.26 -1.79 14.18
N PRO A 211 -4.28 -1.28 13.40
CA PRO A 211 -4.36 0.05 12.81
C PRO A 211 -5.41 0.11 11.70
N LEU A 212 -6.69 0.17 12.06
CA LEU A 212 -7.81 0.08 11.13
C LEU A 212 -7.79 1.22 10.09
N GLY A 213 -7.63 0.85 8.82
CA GLY A 213 -7.75 1.74 7.66
C GLY A 213 -8.76 1.20 6.65
N LEU A 214 -8.95 1.93 5.53
CA LEU A 214 -9.89 1.54 4.47
C LEU A 214 -9.62 0.13 3.93
N GLU A 215 -8.35 -0.19 3.73
CA GLU A 215 -7.89 -1.45 3.17
C GLU A 215 -8.18 -2.62 4.12
N ILE A 216 -7.85 -2.45 5.41
CA ILE A 216 -8.06 -3.47 6.44
C ILE A 216 -9.55 -3.65 6.73
N ALA A 217 -10.31 -2.56 6.84
CA ALA A 217 -11.75 -2.63 7.10
C ALA A 217 -12.50 -3.39 6.00
N ARG A 218 -12.15 -3.13 4.73
CA ARG A 218 -12.69 -3.86 3.57
C ARG A 218 -12.25 -5.33 3.57
N VAL A 219 -10.95 -5.60 3.57
CA VAL A 219 -10.47 -6.97 3.39
C VAL A 219 -10.75 -7.81 4.63
N GLY A 220 -10.43 -7.33 5.83
CA GLY A 220 -10.75 -8.03 7.09
C GLY A 220 -12.25 -8.25 7.26
N GLY A 221 -13.06 -7.25 6.88
CA GLY A 221 -14.51 -7.36 6.78
C GLY A 221 -14.95 -8.56 5.94
N ARG A 222 -14.53 -8.59 4.68
CA ARG A 222 -14.91 -9.67 3.74
C ARG A 222 -14.34 -11.02 4.13
N VAL A 223 -13.11 -11.05 4.64
CA VAL A 223 -12.42 -12.28 5.03
C VAL A 223 -13.14 -12.95 6.21
N PHE A 224 -13.46 -12.20 7.27
CA PHE A 224 -13.97 -12.78 8.51
C PHE A 224 -15.48 -12.66 8.69
N PHE A 225 -16.14 -11.69 8.06
CA PHE A 225 -17.55 -11.35 8.28
C PHE A 225 -18.42 -11.38 7.02
N GLY A 226 -17.81 -11.53 5.84
CA GLY A 226 -18.55 -11.56 4.58
C GLY A 226 -19.13 -10.21 4.14
N LYS A 227 -18.68 -9.09 4.72
CA LYS A 227 -19.17 -7.73 4.40
C LYS A 227 -18.07 -6.68 4.63
N ASP A 228 -18.20 -5.51 4.03
CA ASP A 228 -17.30 -4.39 4.33
C ASP A 228 -17.55 -3.83 5.74
N LEU A 229 -16.47 -3.47 6.44
CA LEU A 229 -16.51 -2.75 7.72
C LEU A 229 -16.19 -1.27 7.53
N GLU A 230 -16.48 -0.46 8.54
CA GLU A 230 -16.28 0.98 8.54
C GLU A 230 -14.87 1.36 9.01
N LYS A 231 -14.11 2.02 8.15
CA LYS A 231 -12.72 2.42 8.43
C LYS A 231 -12.53 3.36 9.64
N ASN A 232 -13.56 4.08 10.06
CA ASN A 232 -13.51 5.08 11.13
C ASN A 232 -14.29 4.63 12.37
N SER A 233 -14.56 3.33 12.51
CA SER A 233 -15.34 2.77 13.61
C SER A 233 -14.44 2.09 14.64
N VAL A 234 -14.46 2.56 15.89
CA VAL A 234 -13.79 1.92 17.03
C VAL A 234 -14.34 0.50 17.21
N LYS A 235 -15.66 0.33 17.08
CA LYS A 235 -16.33 -0.97 17.16
C LYS A 235 -15.79 -1.97 16.14
N ASP A 236 -15.59 -1.55 14.89
CA ASP A 236 -15.07 -2.46 13.85
C ASP A 236 -13.58 -2.77 14.04
N MET A 237 -12.81 -1.82 14.57
CA MET A 237 -11.41 -2.04 14.95
C MET A 237 -11.30 -3.07 16.07
N GLU A 238 -12.14 -2.97 17.11
CA GLU A 238 -12.24 -3.97 18.18
C GLU A 238 -12.71 -5.32 17.67
N LEU A 239 -13.69 -5.33 16.77
CA LEU A 239 -14.24 -6.56 16.19
C LEU A 239 -13.17 -7.36 15.43
N ILE A 240 -12.39 -6.70 14.56
CA ILE A 240 -11.27 -7.36 13.87
C ILE A 240 -10.19 -7.78 14.87
N THR A 241 -9.81 -6.89 15.81
CA THR A 241 -8.78 -7.19 16.83
C THR A 241 -9.15 -8.43 17.64
N LYS A 242 -10.41 -8.58 18.04
CA LYS A 242 -10.92 -9.76 18.77
C LYS A 242 -10.83 -11.05 17.94
N ILE A 243 -11.10 -10.99 16.64
CA ILE A 243 -10.93 -12.14 15.75
C ILE A 243 -9.46 -12.51 15.64
N LEU A 244 -8.58 -11.53 15.44
CA LEU A 244 -7.15 -11.79 15.32
C LEU A 244 -6.53 -12.33 16.61
N ARG A 245 -6.98 -11.86 17.79
CA ARG A 245 -6.58 -12.41 19.09
C ARG A 245 -7.00 -13.86 19.28
N ARG A 246 -8.10 -14.30 18.65
CA ARG A 246 -8.48 -15.72 18.63
C ARG A 246 -7.63 -16.56 17.66
N ILE A 247 -7.05 -15.94 16.63
CA ILE A 247 -6.19 -16.60 15.63
C ILE A 247 -4.76 -16.70 16.15
N ASN A 248 -4.21 -15.61 16.68
CA ASN A 248 -2.89 -15.53 17.29
C ASN A 248 -2.98 -14.74 18.61
N PRO A 249 -3.15 -15.41 19.77
CA PRO A 249 -3.29 -14.74 21.05
C PRO A 249 -2.06 -13.94 21.49
N LEU A 250 -0.86 -14.46 21.20
CA LEU A 250 0.41 -13.85 21.58
C LEU A 250 0.71 -12.59 20.76
N ASP A 251 0.22 -12.55 19.53
CA ASP A 251 0.54 -11.48 18.61
C ASP A 251 -0.57 -11.24 17.56
N PRO A 252 -1.70 -10.64 17.97
CA PRO A 252 -2.90 -10.53 17.16
C PRO A 252 -2.69 -9.62 15.94
N ILE A 253 -1.92 -8.56 16.07
CA ILE A 253 -1.85 -7.53 15.04
C ILE A 253 -0.84 -7.84 13.92
N LYS A 254 -0.18 -9.00 13.97
CA LYS A 254 0.78 -9.50 12.96
C LYS A 254 0.28 -9.41 11.54
N TYR A 255 -1.01 -9.60 11.36
CA TYR A 255 -1.60 -9.78 10.04
C TYR A 255 -2.20 -8.51 9.45
N ASP A 256 -1.98 -7.34 10.07
CA ASP A 256 -2.55 -6.09 9.60
C ASP A 256 -2.18 -5.79 8.14
N PHE A 257 -0.93 -6.08 7.76
CA PHE A 257 -0.50 -5.91 6.39
C PHE A 257 -0.97 -7.00 5.46
N VAL A 258 -0.94 -8.26 5.89
CA VAL A 258 -1.53 -9.36 5.12
C VAL A 258 -2.97 -9.04 4.72
N LEU A 259 -3.77 -8.50 5.65
CA LEU A 259 -5.14 -8.10 5.39
C LEU A 259 -5.25 -6.88 4.48
N SER A 260 -4.37 -5.88 4.59
CA SER A 260 -4.50 -4.70 3.73
C SER A 260 -4.00 -4.91 2.29
N ARG A 261 -3.11 -5.90 2.04
CA ARG A 261 -2.43 -6.04 0.74
C ARG A 261 -3.36 -6.36 -0.43
N PRO A 262 -4.35 -7.27 -0.37
CA PRO A 262 -5.24 -7.52 -1.51
C PRO A 262 -5.96 -6.26 -2.01
N ALA A 263 -6.31 -5.35 -1.10
CA ALA A 263 -6.89 -4.06 -1.44
C ALA A 263 -5.89 -3.14 -2.16
N LEU A 264 -4.65 -3.07 -1.67
CA LEU A 264 -3.57 -2.28 -2.29
C LEU A 264 -3.14 -2.88 -3.65
N LEU A 265 -3.15 -4.19 -3.81
CA LEU A 265 -2.75 -4.83 -5.07
C LEU A 265 -3.85 -4.78 -6.14
N GLY A 266 -5.01 -4.19 -5.84
CA GLY A 266 -6.13 -4.12 -6.78
C GLY A 266 -6.91 -5.43 -6.93
N ILE A 267 -6.67 -6.40 -6.05
CA ILE A 267 -7.36 -7.70 -6.03
C ILE A 267 -8.73 -7.53 -5.39
N CYS A 268 -8.79 -6.93 -4.19
CA CYS A 268 -10.04 -6.70 -3.46
C CYS A 268 -10.53 -5.26 -3.70
N LEU A 269 -11.42 -5.09 -4.69
CA LEU A 269 -11.90 -3.77 -5.12
C LEU A 269 -13.01 -3.25 -4.22
N SER A 270 -13.34 -1.95 -4.33
CA SER A 270 -14.41 -1.34 -3.53
C SER A 270 -15.75 -2.03 -3.78
N LYS A 271 -16.05 -2.31 -5.05
CA LYS A 271 -17.17 -3.16 -5.45
C LYS A 271 -16.78 -4.62 -5.40
N GLN A 272 -17.53 -5.40 -4.64
CA GLN A 272 -17.22 -6.81 -4.38
C GLN A 272 -17.31 -7.64 -5.66
N GLU A 273 -18.32 -7.40 -6.48
CA GLU A 273 -18.61 -8.06 -7.75
C GLU A 273 -17.51 -7.87 -8.82
N TYR A 274 -16.64 -6.86 -8.64
CA TYR A 274 -15.50 -6.62 -9.53
C TYR A 274 -14.16 -7.10 -8.94
N SER A 275 -14.17 -7.67 -7.74
CA SER A 275 -12.95 -8.11 -7.06
C SER A 275 -12.41 -9.41 -7.66
N HIS A 276 -11.09 -9.51 -7.83
CA HIS A 276 -10.40 -10.67 -8.40
C HIS A 276 -10.21 -11.80 -7.37
N CYS A 277 -11.30 -12.23 -6.74
CA CYS A 277 -11.27 -13.19 -5.63
C CYS A 277 -10.63 -14.54 -5.99
N TRP A 278 -10.74 -14.96 -7.26
CA TRP A 278 -10.10 -16.18 -7.77
C TRP A 278 -8.57 -16.14 -7.69
N ALA A 279 -7.98 -14.95 -7.81
CA ALA A 279 -6.54 -14.69 -7.76
C ALA A 279 -6.07 -14.27 -6.36
N CYS A 280 -7.00 -14.10 -5.41
CA CYS A 280 -6.69 -13.56 -4.09
C CYS A 280 -5.96 -14.59 -3.22
N PRO A 281 -4.81 -14.24 -2.61
CA PRO A 281 -4.09 -15.16 -1.72
C PRO A 281 -4.90 -15.55 -0.48
N LEU A 282 -5.88 -14.73 -0.08
CA LEU A 282 -6.76 -15.01 1.06
C LEU A 282 -8.01 -15.81 0.68
N LYS A 283 -8.18 -16.24 -0.58
CA LYS A 283 -9.41 -16.88 -1.08
C LYS A 283 -9.89 -18.01 -0.18
N ASN A 284 -8.98 -18.89 0.23
CA ASN A 284 -9.29 -20.13 0.95
C ASN A 284 -9.77 -19.91 2.41
N ILE A 285 -9.57 -18.72 2.95
CA ILE A 285 -9.99 -18.34 4.31
C ILE A 285 -11.00 -17.20 4.32
N CYS A 286 -11.37 -16.69 3.14
CA CYS A 286 -12.25 -15.55 2.99
C CYS A 286 -13.70 -15.99 2.81
N VAL A 287 -14.61 -15.54 3.68
CA VAL A 287 -16.05 -15.85 3.59
C VAL A 287 -16.66 -15.47 2.24
N VAL A 288 -16.25 -14.34 1.67
CA VAL A 288 -16.66 -13.93 0.32
C VAL A 288 -15.98 -14.78 -0.75
N GLY A 289 -14.65 -14.92 -0.67
CA GLY A 289 -13.84 -15.58 -1.70
C GLY A 289 -14.12 -17.06 -1.84
N SER A 290 -14.49 -17.74 -0.76
CA SER A 290 -14.82 -19.17 -0.76
C SER A 290 -16.14 -19.50 -1.47
N ARG A 291 -17.03 -18.51 -1.62
CA ARG A 291 -18.32 -18.65 -2.33
C ARG A 291 -18.18 -18.43 -3.85
N ILE A 292 -17.03 -17.93 -4.29
CA ILE A 292 -16.77 -17.56 -5.69
C ILE A 292 -16.01 -18.70 -6.37
N ASN A 293 -16.67 -19.33 -7.35
CA ASN A 293 -16.05 -20.36 -8.20
C ASN A 293 -14.97 -19.75 -9.10
N ARG A 294 -14.07 -20.60 -9.65
CA ARG A 294 -12.87 -20.15 -10.40
C ARG A 294 -13.15 -19.02 -11.42
N TYR A 295 -14.34 -19.00 -12.02
CA TYR A 295 -14.69 -18.07 -13.10
C TYR A 295 -16.00 -17.27 -12.87
N SER A 296 -16.57 -17.26 -11.67
CA SER A 296 -17.93 -16.71 -11.46
C SER A 296 -18.00 -15.18 -11.31
N ASN A 297 -17.09 -14.42 -11.93
CA ASN A 297 -17.20 -12.96 -11.95
C ASN A 297 -17.82 -12.49 -13.26
N VAL A 298 -18.81 -11.61 -13.14
CA VAL A 298 -19.53 -10.93 -14.23
C VAL A 298 -18.56 -10.26 -15.23
N LEU A 299 -17.35 -9.90 -14.81
CA LEU A 299 -16.28 -9.42 -15.71
C LEU A 299 -15.87 -10.43 -16.80
N TYR A 300 -15.96 -11.74 -16.56
CA TYR A 300 -15.62 -12.76 -17.55
C TYR A 300 -16.70 -12.87 -18.63
N THR A 301 -17.97 -12.74 -18.25
CA THR A 301 -19.11 -12.88 -19.16
C THR A 301 -19.51 -11.58 -19.86
N SER A 302 -19.09 -10.40 -19.38
CA SER A 302 -19.45 -9.11 -19.97
C SER A 302 -18.30 -8.08 -20.05
N LEU A 303 -17.14 -8.46 -20.60
CA LEU A 303 -16.12 -7.49 -20.99
C LEU A 303 -16.45 -6.79 -22.32
N LYS A 304 -17.50 -5.97 -22.26
CA LYS A 304 -17.74 -4.68 -22.94
C LYS A 304 -19.17 -4.27 -22.54
N GLU A 305 -19.38 -3.85 -21.29
CA GLU A 305 -20.65 -3.17 -20.97
C GLU A 305 -20.79 -1.96 -21.90
N PRO A 306 -21.88 -1.84 -22.67
CA PRO A 306 -22.14 -0.67 -23.51
C PRO A 306 -22.50 0.49 -22.58
N LEU A 307 -21.64 1.51 -22.52
CA LEU A 307 -21.86 2.63 -21.62
C LEU A 307 -22.22 3.89 -22.41
N GLU A 308 -23.52 4.15 -22.47
CA GLU A 308 -24.16 5.35 -23.03
C GLU A 308 -23.91 6.64 -22.21
N ARG A 309 -22.69 6.83 -21.69
CA ARG A 309 -22.31 8.05 -20.95
C ARG A 309 -21.14 8.73 -21.66
N ARG A 310 -21.26 10.03 -21.99
CA ARG A 310 -20.23 10.82 -22.71
C ARG A 310 -18.81 10.68 -22.13
N GLY A 311 -18.67 10.61 -20.80
CA GLY A 311 -17.37 10.44 -20.14
C GLY A 311 -16.69 9.09 -20.43
N ILE A 312 -17.47 8.04 -20.62
CA ILE A 312 -16.98 6.69 -20.88
C ILE A 312 -16.60 6.53 -22.35
N ARG A 313 -17.37 7.15 -23.27
CA ARG A 313 -17.01 7.22 -24.70
C ARG A 313 -15.63 7.86 -24.92
N LYS A 314 -15.31 8.95 -24.21
CA LYS A 314 -13.98 9.59 -24.29
C LYS A 314 -12.87 8.63 -23.83
N MET A 315 -13.10 7.92 -22.73
CA MET A 315 -12.15 6.94 -22.20
C MET A 315 -11.91 5.77 -23.15
N ILE A 316 -12.97 5.26 -23.78
CA ILE A 316 -12.88 4.20 -24.80
C ILE A 316 -12.07 4.69 -26.00
N LYS A 317 -12.32 5.92 -26.49
CA LYS A 317 -11.54 6.50 -27.59
C LYS A 317 -10.05 6.59 -27.25
N ILE A 318 -9.71 7.03 -26.04
CA ILE A 318 -8.33 7.09 -25.55
C ILE A 318 -7.71 5.69 -25.48
N HIS A 319 -8.45 4.70 -24.95
CA HIS A 319 -8.02 3.31 -24.90
C HIS A 319 -7.74 2.74 -26.28
N ASN A 320 -8.69 2.84 -27.21
CA ASN A 320 -8.54 2.33 -28.58
C ASN A 320 -7.37 2.98 -29.31
N LEU A 321 -7.17 4.29 -29.11
CA LEU A 321 -6.00 4.99 -29.66
C LEU A 321 -4.69 4.44 -29.09
N ALA A 322 -4.65 4.18 -27.78
CA ALA A 322 -3.47 3.60 -27.14
C ALA A 322 -3.17 2.19 -27.64
N VAL A 323 -4.19 1.33 -27.79
CA VAL A 323 -4.04 0.00 -28.39
C VAL A 323 -3.46 0.10 -29.80
N LYS A 324 -4.04 0.96 -30.66
CA LYS A 324 -3.57 1.17 -32.04
C LYS A 324 -2.10 1.62 -32.08
N LYS A 325 -1.72 2.56 -31.22
CA LYS A 325 -0.33 3.04 -31.14
C LYS A 325 0.63 1.97 -30.67
N LEU A 326 0.25 1.23 -29.63
CA LEU A 326 1.08 0.14 -29.13
C LEU A 326 1.29 -0.92 -30.21
N LEU A 327 0.24 -1.35 -30.91
CA LEU A 327 0.35 -2.32 -32.01
C LEU A 327 1.28 -1.84 -33.14
N ALA A 328 1.22 -0.56 -33.51
CA ALA A 328 2.06 -0.01 -34.58
C ALA A 328 3.56 -0.03 -34.25
N GLU A 329 3.92 -0.01 -32.97
CA GLU A 329 5.31 0.13 -32.51
C GLU A 329 5.81 -1.09 -31.71
N ILE A 330 4.94 -2.08 -31.45
CA ILE A 330 5.25 -3.19 -30.55
C ILE A 330 6.53 -3.91 -30.96
N SER A 331 6.69 -4.21 -32.26
CA SER A 331 7.86 -4.90 -32.79
C SER A 331 9.15 -4.13 -32.55
N ASN A 332 9.11 -2.79 -32.66
CA ASN A 332 10.25 -1.92 -32.38
C ASN A 332 10.56 -1.84 -30.88
N ILE A 333 9.54 -1.93 -30.03
CA ILE A 333 9.69 -1.80 -28.58
C ILE A 333 10.26 -3.08 -27.96
N ILE A 334 9.77 -4.25 -28.37
CA ILE A 334 10.17 -5.55 -27.79
C ILE A 334 11.15 -6.33 -28.67
N ASN A 335 11.57 -5.76 -29.81
CA ASN A 335 12.52 -6.35 -30.75
C ASN A 335 12.13 -7.76 -31.23
N TYR A 336 10.85 -7.93 -31.57
CA TYR A 336 10.29 -9.18 -32.08
C TYR A 336 9.31 -8.87 -33.20
N GLN A 337 9.44 -9.52 -34.35
CA GLN A 337 8.51 -9.33 -35.46
C GLN A 337 7.33 -10.29 -35.31
N TYR A 338 6.12 -9.78 -35.42
CA TYR A 338 4.88 -10.56 -35.41
C TYR A 338 4.15 -10.35 -36.73
N THR A 339 3.69 -11.43 -37.34
CA THR A 339 2.96 -11.38 -38.61
C THR A 339 1.44 -11.37 -38.45
N ASP A 340 0.90 -11.89 -37.35
CA ASP A 340 -0.54 -11.88 -37.03
C ASP A 340 -0.74 -11.37 -35.59
N CYS A 341 -1.17 -10.11 -35.45
CA CYS A 341 -1.58 -9.51 -34.19
C CYS A 341 -3.06 -9.10 -34.27
N ARG A 342 -3.87 -9.62 -33.37
CA ARG A 342 -5.30 -9.36 -33.27
C ARG A 342 -5.58 -8.56 -32.01
N SER A 343 -6.16 -7.37 -32.18
CA SER A 343 -6.87 -6.69 -31.10
C SER A 343 -8.30 -7.22 -31.02
N ASP A 344 -8.81 -7.52 -29.83
CA ASP A 344 -10.17 -8.05 -29.57
C ASP A 344 -10.41 -9.55 -29.87
N TYR A 345 -9.37 -10.39 -30.02
CA TYR A 345 -9.56 -11.85 -30.18
C TYR A 345 -10.13 -12.48 -28.91
N ALA A 346 -11.20 -13.28 -29.05
CA ALA A 346 -11.78 -14.02 -27.93
C ALA A 346 -11.07 -15.36 -27.75
N ILE A 347 -10.47 -15.58 -26.57
CA ILE A 347 -9.80 -16.84 -26.21
C ILE A 347 -10.85 -17.91 -25.90
N ASN A 348 -11.72 -17.68 -24.91
CA ASN A 348 -12.89 -18.51 -24.55
C ASN A 348 -13.74 -17.78 -23.50
N HIS A 349 -15.03 -18.14 -23.39
CA HIS A 349 -16.00 -17.54 -22.47
C HIS A 349 -16.06 -16.01 -22.52
N GLY A 350 -15.63 -15.39 -23.62
CA GLY A 350 -15.61 -13.93 -23.79
C GLY A 350 -14.32 -13.22 -23.33
N LEU A 351 -13.28 -13.95 -22.90
CA LEU A 351 -11.98 -13.35 -22.55
C LEU A 351 -11.28 -12.77 -23.78
N ARG A 352 -11.05 -11.46 -23.78
CA ARG A 352 -10.46 -10.72 -24.91
C ARG A 352 -9.27 -9.88 -24.44
N PRO A 353 -8.02 -10.33 -24.63
CA PRO A 353 -6.87 -9.45 -24.49
C PRO A 353 -6.93 -8.31 -25.50
N ASP A 354 -6.42 -7.14 -25.10
CA ASP A 354 -6.31 -5.98 -26.00
C ASP A 354 -5.32 -6.26 -27.15
N ILE A 355 -4.32 -7.11 -26.90
CA ILE A 355 -3.32 -7.54 -27.87
C ILE A 355 -3.12 -9.03 -27.74
N TYR A 356 -3.31 -9.75 -28.85
CA TYR A 356 -2.92 -11.14 -28.95
C TYR A 356 -2.22 -11.38 -30.29
N CYS A 357 -0.94 -11.74 -30.25
CA CYS A 357 -0.20 -12.08 -31.46
C CYS A 357 0.09 -13.59 -31.50
N ILE A 358 -0.21 -14.18 -32.66
CA ILE A 358 -0.12 -15.62 -32.91
C ILE A 358 1.13 -15.85 -33.76
N ASP A 359 2.19 -16.32 -33.12
CA ASP A 359 3.47 -16.65 -33.74
C ASP A 359 4.09 -17.84 -32.97
N THR A 360 5.24 -18.33 -33.43
CA THR A 360 6.13 -19.29 -32.75
C THR A 360 6.31 -18.99 -31.25
N GLN A 361 6.38 -17.70 -30.91
CA GLN A 361 6.43 -17.17 -29.55
C GLN A 361 5.23 -16.23 -29.34
N PRO A 362 4.10 -16.70 -28.75
CA PRO A 362 2.90 -15.89 -28.63
C PRO A 362 3.09 -14.66 -27.74
N LEU A 363 2.33 -13.61 -28.00
CA LEU A 363 2.30 -12.39 -27.20
C LEU A 363 0.89 -12.11 -26.71
N ILE A 364 0.75 -11.77 -25.43
CA ILE A 364 -0.52 -11.43 -24.80
C ILE A 364 -0.35 -10.09 -24.09
N GLY A 365 -1.21 -9.12 -24.39
CA GLY A 365 -1.12 -7.76 -23.86
C GLY A 365 -2.44 -7.19 -23.37
N GLU A 366 -2.35 -6.39 -22.32
CA GLU A 366 -3.45 -5.58 -21.79
C GLU A 366 -3.05 -4.10 -21.78
N VAL A 367 -3.95 -3.23 -22.22
CA VAL A 367 -3.78 -1.77 -22.22
C VAL A 367 -4.73 -1.16 -21.20
N LYS A 368 -4.26 -0.20 -20.42
CA LYS A 368 -5.05 0.50 -19.40
C LYS A 368 -4.83 1.99 -19.48
N VAL A 369 -5.91 2.76 -19.46
CA VAL A 369 -5.79 4.22 -19.39
C VAL A 369 -5.23 4.67 -18.02
N TYR A 370 -5.60 3.99 -16.94
CA TYR A 370 -5.14 4.30 -15.59
C TYR A 370 -4.74 3.03 -14.84
N ALA A 371 -3.73 3.15 -13.98
CA ALA A 371 -3.35 2.09 -13.04
C ALA A 371 -4.20 2.04 -11.76
N LYS A 372 -5.30 2.80 -11.65
CA LYS A 372 -6.09 2.98 -10.42
C LYS A 372 -6.47 1.66 -9.71
N TYR A 373 -6.84 0.64 -10.48
CA TYR A 373 -7.26 -0.66 -9.95
C TYR A 373 -6.23 -1.77 -10.15
N ARG A 374 -5.08 -1.46 -10.78
CA ARG A 374 -3.93 -2.37 -10.89
C ARG A 374 -4.30 -3.76 -11.44
N GLN A 375 -5.29 -3.83 -12.33
CA GLN A 375 -5.91 -5.10 -12.77
C GLN A 375 -5.09 -5.90 -13.79
N GLY A 376 -4.11 -5.28 -14.43
CA GLY A 376 -3.32 -5.90 -15.50
C GLY A 376 -2.74 -7.28 -15.13
N PRO A 377 -2.06 -7.43 -13.98
CA PRO A 377 -1.52 -8.73 -13.56
C PRO A 377 -2.57 -9.84 -13.44
N MET A 378 -3.77 -9.53 -12.93
CA MET A 378 -4.86 -10.52 -12.81
C MET A 378 -5.40 -10.93 -14.18
N GLN A 379 -5.52 -9.98 -15.12
CA GLN A 379 -5.97 -10.28 -16.48
C GLN A 379 -4.96 -11.13 -17.25
N LEU A 380 -3.67 -10.78 -17.21
CA LEU A 380 -2.62 -11.61 -17.80
C LEU A 380 -2.68 -13.05 -17.26
N LYS A 381 -2.79 -13.23 -15.95
CA LYS A 381 -2.93 -14.57 -15.37
C LYS A 381 -4.11 -15.34 -15.96
N ALA A 382 -5.28 -14.69 -16.04
CA ALA A 382 -6.49 -15.31 -16.58
C ALA A 382 -6.31 -15.73 -18.04
N TYR A 383 -5.73 -14.86 -18.88
CA TYR A 383 -5.47 -15.17 -20.28
C TYR A 383 -4.51 -16.34 -20.44
N ALA A 384 -3.42 -16.36 -19.66
CA ALA A 384 -2.45 -17.45 -19.72
C ALA A 384 -3.08 -18.77 -19.27
N GLU A 385 -3.75 -18.81 -18.12
CA GLU A 385 -4.38 -20.03 -17.60
C GLU A 385 -5.37 -20.65 -18.60
N GLU A 386 -6.14 -19.82 -19.30
CA GLU A 386 -7.06 -20.28 -20.34
C GLU A 386 -6.31 -20.84 -21.55
N LEU A 387 -5.32 -20.12 -22.09
CA LEU A 387 -4.56 -20.59 -23.25
C LEU A 387 -3.78 -21.88 -22.96
N TYR A 388 -3.22 -22.04 -21.76
CA TYR A 388 -2.57 -23.29 -21.36
C TYR A 388 -3.56 -24.46 -21.31
N GLN A 389 -4.80 -24.24 -20.86
CA GLN A 389 -5.85 -25.27 -20.90
C GLN A 389 -6.22 -25.65 -22.34
N GLN A 390 -6.14 -24.70 -23.28
CA GLN A 390 -6.34 -24.92 -24.71
C GLN A 390 -5.12 -25.50 -25.44
N GLY A 391 -4.05 -25.83 -24.71
CA GLY A 391 -2.87 -26.50 -25.28
C GLY A 391 -1.75 -25.56 -25.71
N LEU A 392 -1.72 -24.29 -25.28
CA LEU A 392 -0.56 -23.42 -25.44
C LEU A 392 0.68 -24.07 -24.81
N ARG A 393 1.69 -24.41 -25.62
CA ARG A 393 2.90 -25.11 -25.16
C ARG A 393 4.03 -24.17 -24.75
N ASN A 394 4.20 -23.06 -25.48
CA ASN A 394 5.29 -22.11 -25.28
C ASN A 394 4.87 -20.99 -24.32
N ARG A 395 5.78 -20.59 -23.42
CA ARG A 395 5.53 -19.47 -22.49
C ARG A 395 5.47 -18.14 -23.24
N PRO A 396 4.33 -17.43 -23.30
CA PRO A 396 4.19 -16.20 -24.06
C PRO A 396 5.03 -15.03 -23.52
N ILE A 397 5.16 -14.00 -24.35
CA ILE A 397 5.56 -12.65 -23.94
C ILE A 397 4.33 -11.92 -23.39
N GLY A 398 4.44 -11.37 -22.19
CA GLY A 398 3.38 -10.61 -21.53
C GLY A 398 3.60 -9.10 -21.68
N ILE A 399 2.53 -8.36 -21.96
CA ILE A 399 2.55 -6.90 -21.99
C ILE A 399 1.47 -6.34 -21.05
N ILE A 400 1.86 -5.35 -20.23
CA ILE A 400 0.91 -4.48 -19.54
C ILE A 400 1.26 -3.04 -19.86
N ALA A 401 0.41 -2.37 -20.63
CA ALA A 401 0.64 -0.98 -21.02
C ALA A 401 -0.29 -0.03 -20.26
N TYR A 402 0.27 1.04 -19.71
CA TYR A 402 -0.48 2.07 -19.01
C TYR A 402 -0.29 3.42 -19.69
N ILE A 403 -1.39 4.14 -19.93
CA ILE A 403 -1.30 5.55 -20.32
C ILE A 403 -0.83 6.38 -19.13
N ASN A 404 -1.50 6.22 -17.99
CA ASN A 404 -1.16 6.90 -16.74
C ASN A 404 -0.80 5.91 -15.64
N ILE A 405 0.49 5.91 -15.28
CA ILE A 405 1.06 5.13 -14.18
C ILE A 405 2.11 5.97 -13.45
N ASN A 406 2.11 5.88 -12.12
CA ASN A 406 3.13 6.46 -11.25
C ASN A 406 4.00 5.36 -10.61
N GLN A 407 5.05 5.78 -9.89
CA GLN A 407 6.03 4.85 -9.31
C GLN A 407 5.43 3.93 -8.23
N GLU A 408 4.48 4.43 -7.44
CA GLU A 408 3.80 3.63 -6.41
C GLU A 408 2.91 2.56 -7.04
N ASP A 409 2.15 2.91 -8.08
CA ASP A 409 1.37 1.94 -8.85
C ASP A 409 2.26 0.85 -9.45
N LEU A 410 3.43 1.22 -9.99
CA LEU A 410 4.42 0.27 -10.51
C LEU A 410 4.93 -0.68 -9.43
N GLN A 411 5.20 -0.20 -8.21
CA GLN A 411 5.62 -1.05 -7.08
C GLN A 411 4.55 -2.10 -6.75
N TYR A 412 3.29 -1.69 -6.64
CA TYR A 412 2.19 -2.62 -6.37
C TYR A 412 1.92 -3.59 -7.53
N ILE A 413 2.05 -3.13 -8.79
CA ILE A 413 1.93 -4.01 -9.96
C ILE A 413 3.03 -5.07 -9.94
N ASN A 414 4.27 -4.69 -9.66
CA ASN A 414 5.39 -5.62 -9.55
C ASN A 414 5.18 -6.64 -8.42
N GLU A 415 4.68 -6.18 -7.27
CA GLU A 415 4.31 -7.06 -6.15
C GLU A 415 3.20 -8.04 -6.56
N ALA A 416 2.15 -7.57 -7.25
CA ALA A 416 1.08 -8.43 -7.75
C ALA A 416 1.59 -9.49 -8.75
N ILE A 417 2.48 -9.12 -9.68
CA ILE A 417 3.08 -10.05 -10.65
C ILE A 417 3.80 -11.21 -9.94
N GLN A 418 4.50 -10.92 -8.85
CA GLN A 418 5.22 -11.92 -8.06
C GLN A 418 4.28 -12.83 -7.27
N ILE A 419 3.30 -12.27 -6.58
CA ILE A 419 2.32 -13.02 -5.77
C ILE A 419 1.47 -13.94 -6.66
N LEU A 420 1.11 -13.47 -7.85
CA LEU A 420 0.38 -14.26 -8.82
C LEU A 420 1.25 -15.29 -9.55
N ASN A 421 2.56 -15.27 -9.30
CA ASN A 421 3.57 -16.13 -9.93
C ASN A 421 3.51 -16.11 -11.46
N LEU A 422 3.36 -14.92 -12.06
CA LEU A 422 3.18 -14.82 -13.52
C LEU A 422 4.42 -15.29 -14.30
N ARG A 423 5.60 -15.33 -13.67
CA ARG A 423 6.83 -15.86 -14.28
C ARG A 423 6.72 -17.36 -14.62
N LYS A 424 5.81 -18.11 -13.98
CA LYS A 424 5.49 -19.49 -14.38
C LYS A 424 4.81 -19.55 -15.75
N TYR A 425 4.02 -18.53 -16.06
CA TYR A 425 3.17 -18.47 -17.24
C TYR A 425 3.82 -17.74 -18.41
N TYR A 426 4.69 -16.76 -18.14
CA TYR A 426 5.27 -15.87 -19.16
C TYR A 426 6.80 -15.96 -19.17
N LYS A 427 7.39 -15.92 -20.37
CA LYS A 427 8.86 -15.86 -20.56
C LYS A 427 9.42 -14.50 -20.13
N THR A 428 8.72 -13.45 -20.48
CA THR A 428 9.02 -12.08 -20.04
C THR A 428 7.73 -11.29 -19.93
N ILE A 429 7.68 -10.34 -19.00
CA ILE A 429 6.58 -9.40 -18.85
C ILE A 429 7.15 -7.98 -18.97
N HIS A 430 6.68 -7.25 -19.96
CA HIS A 430 7.01 -5.85 -20.18
C HIS A 430 5.91 -4.97 -19.60
N ILE A 431 6.29 -4.01 -18.76
CA ILE A 431 5.39 -2.94 -18.32
C ILE A 431 5.76 -1.68 -19.09
N LEU A 432 4.78 -1.15 -19.82
CA LEU A 432 4.96 0.02 -20.66
C LEU A 432 4.20 1.22 -20.12
N LYS A 433 4.77 2.40 -20.31
CA LYS A 433 4.13 3.69 -20.06
C LYS A 433 4.07 4.51 -21.34
N TYR A 434 2.94 5.17 -21.56
CA TYR A 434 2.81 6.12 -22.65
C TYR A 434 3.63 7.39 -22.37
N ASP A 435 4.52 7.74 -23.29
CA ASP A 435 5.30 8.97 -23.25
C ASP A 435 4.61 10.03 -24.13
N TYR A 436 4.05 11.05 -23.49
CA TYR A 436 3.35 12.13 -24.19
C TYR A 436 4.28 13.00 -25.05
N ASN A 437 5.56 13.12 -24.69
CA ASN A 437 6.52 13.95 -25.42
C ASN A 437 6.99 13.25 -26.69
N LYS A 438 7.26 11.95 -26.59
CA LYS A 438 7.67 11.13 -27.75
C LYS A 438 6.50 10.51 -28.50
N ASN A 439 5.27 10.71 -28.01
CA ASN A 439 4.03 10.21 -28.61
C ASN A 439 3.98 8.68 -28.79
N MET A 440 4.74 7.94 -27.98
CA MET A 440 5.00 6.50 -28.12
C MET A 440 4.97 5.78 -26.76
N PHE A 441 4.86 4.45 -26.79
CA PHE A 441 5.06 3.65 -25.57
C PHE A 441 6.54 3.39 -25.30
N LYS A 442 6.90 3.35 -24.02
CA LYS A 442 8.24 2.96 -23.57
C LYS A 442 8.15 1.91 -22.48
N ILE A 443 9.08 0.97 -22.54
CA ILE A 443 9.31 0.03 -21.44
C ILE A 443 9.80 0.82 -20.23
N ILE A 444 9.09 0.69 -19.13
CA ILE A 444 9.50 1.24 -17.82
C ILE A 444 9.95 0.14 -16.86
N TYR A 445 9.62 -1.12 -17.16
CA TYR A 445 10.04 -2.26 -16.36
C TYR A 445 9.96 -3.57 -17.16
N ASN A 446 10.93 -4.46 -16.93
CA ASN A 446 11.01 -5.78 -17.55
C ASN A 446 11.17 -6.85 -16.46
N LEU A 447 10.31 -7.87 -16.48
CA LEU A 447 10.52 -9.09 -15.69
C LEU A 447 10.83 -10.24 -16.63
N LYS A 448 12.08 -10.67 -16.71
CA LYS A 448 12.45 -11.94 -17.37
C LYS A 448 12.16 -13.10 -16.42
N SER A 449 11.73 -14.24 -16.96
CA SER A 449 11.73 -15.51 -16.24
C SER A 449 13.16 -15.84 -15.83
N SER A 450 13.34 -16.24 -14.57
CA SER A 450 14.61 -16.81 -14.08
C SER A 450 14.89 -18.13 -14.75
#